data_AF-A0A2H1KSX6-F1
#
_entry.id   AF-A0A2H1KSX6-F1
#
_cell.length_a   1.000
_cell.length_b   1.000
_cell.length_c   1.000
_cell.angle_alpha   90.00
_cell.angle_beta   90.00
_cell.angle_gamma   90.00
#
_symmetry.space_group_name_H-M   'P 1'
#
loop_
_entity.id
_entity.type
_entity.pdbx_description
1 polymer ?
#
loop_
_entity_poly.entity_id
_entity_poly.type
_entity_poly.pdbx_seq_one_letter_code
_entity_poly.pdbx_strand_id
1 'polypeptide(L)'
;MNDPQLVATCWTSAGDAAPMRASEASPHAAVTRVRVAAETGWAGVGFVLDDLRQVRDTIGYELLAEEIRASGLSHVEVELCSRWWTEDSGDWRQDWADLLAAAGALDASFIKVGTEMAPQV
;
A
#
# COMPACT_ATOMS: atom_id res chain seq x y z
N MET A 1 14.91 2.32 -27.00
CA MET A 1 13.83 2.90 -26.16
C MET A 1 13.95 2.24 -24.81
N ASN A 2 13.86 2.99 -23.71
CA ASN A 2 13.74 2.35 -22.39
C ASN A 2 12.33 1.78 -22.28
N ASP A 3 12.23 0.53 -21.84
CA ASP A 3 10.95 -0.11 -21.56
C ASP A 3 10.21 0.68 -20.45
N PRO A 4 8.87 0.78 -20.51
CA PRO A 4 8.10 1.46 -19.49
C PRO A 4 8.26 0.76 -18.14
N GLN A 5 8.48 1.53 -17.08
CA GLN A 5 8.50 1.01 -15.71
C GLN A 5 7.07 0.75 -15.25
N LEU A 6 6.73 -0.51 -14.94
CA LEU A 6 5.43 -0.91 -14.43
C LEU A 6 5.50 -1.06 -12.90
N VAL A 7 4.43 -0.66 -12.20
CA VAL A 7 4.32 -0.77 -10.74
C VAL A 7 3.16 -1.71 -10.37
N ALA A 8 3.45 -2.69 -9.51
CA ALA A 8 2.43 -3.57 -8.94
C ALA A 8 1.72 -2.85 -7.79
N THR A 9 0.75 -2.00 -8.12
CA THR A 9 -0.08 -1.25 -7.15
C THR A 9 -0.76 -2.19 -6.13
N CYS A 10 -1.39 -1.66 -5.07
CA CYS A 10 -1.73 -2.47 -3.90
C CYS A 10 -2.46 -3.78 -4.22
N TRP A 11 -3.44 -3.75 -5.13
CA TRP A 11 -4.25 -4.93 -5.47
C TRP A 11 -3.52 -5.94 -6.34
N THR A 12 -2.53 -5.52 -7.13
CA THR A 12 -1.84 -6.37 -8.11
C THR A 12 -1.19 -7.60 -7.48
N SER A 13 -0.65 -7.45 -6.26
CA SER A 13 0.02 -8.53 -5.51
C SER A 13 -0.78 -9.01 -4.28
N ALA A 14 -1.99 -8.49 -4.05
CA ALA A 14 -2.70 -8.68 -2.79
C ALA A 14 -3.45 -10.02 -2.66
N GLY A 15 -3.48 -10.89 -3.68
CA GLY A 15 -4.22 -12.16 -3.61
C GLY A 15 -5.73 -11.92 -3.52
N ASP A 16 -6.44 -12.68 -2.66
CA ASP A 16 -7.89 -12.53 -2.42
C ASP A 16 -8.20 -11.40 -1.42
N ALA A 17 -7.73 -10.20 -1.72
CA ALA A 17 -8.14 -8.97 -1.05
C ALA A 17 -8.99 -8.13 -2.01
N ALA A 18 -9.92 -7.35 -1.47
CA ALA A 18 -10.81 -6.53 -2.28
C ALA A 18 -11.27 -5.29 -1.50
N PRO A 19 -11.58 -4.18 -2.21
CA PRO A 19 -12.08 -2.97 -1.58
C PRO A 19 -13.43 -3.22 -0.88
N MET A 20 -13.70 -2.46 0.17
CA MET A 20 -14.94 -2.49 0.97
C MET A 20 -15.21 -3.80 1.72
N ARG A 21 -14.21 -4.69 1.85
CA ARG A 21 -14.29 -5.82 2.78
C ARG A 21 -14.07 -5.34 4.22
N ALA A 22 -14.43 -6.18 5.20
CA ALA A 22 -14.20 -5.88 6.62
C ALA A 22 -12.71 -5.67 6.97
N SER A 23 -11.83 -6.28 6.17
CA SER A 23 -10.39 -6.02 6.14
C SER A 23 -9.98 -6.02 4.67
N GLU A 24 -9.23 -5.00 4.28
CA GLU A 24 -8.64 -4.88 2.95
C GLU A 24 -7.22 -5.46 2.89
N ALA A 25 -6.67 -5.88 4.03
CA ALA A 25 -5.36 -6.51 4.11
C ALA A 25 -5.26 -7.79 3.26
N SER A 26 -4.13 -7.97 2.62
CA SER A 26 -3.79 -9.19 1.89
C SER A 26 -3.65 -10.39 2.83
N PRO A 27 -4.07 -11.60 2.40
CA PRO A 27 -3.70 -12.84 3.09
C PRO A 27 -2.20 -13.17 2.99
N HIS A 28 -1.43 -12.45 2.16
CA HIS A 28 0.00 -12.65 1.98
C HIS A 28 0.79 -11.57 2.72
N ALA A 29 1.85 -11.99 3.43
CA ALA A 29 2.76 -11.06 4.10
C ALA A 29 3.36 -10.06 3.10
N ALA A 30 3.53 -8.80 3.52
CA ALA A 30 4.07 -7.73 2.68
C ALA A 30 5.44 -8.08 2.08
N VAL A 31 6.33 -8.69 2.87
CA VAL A 31 7.65 -9.17 2.41
C VAL A 31 7.54 -10.17 1.27
N THR A 32 6.59 -11.12 1.33
CA THR A 32 6.35 -12.07 0.25
C THR A 32 5.93 -11.35 -1.03
N ARG A 33 5.07 -10.33 -0.90
CA ARG A 33 4.58 -9.53 -2.04
C ARG A 33 5.69 -8.71 -2.69
N VAL A 34 6.60 -8.14 -1.89
CA VAL A 34 7.80 -7.44 -2.37
C VAL A 34 8.67 -8.37 -3.22
N ARG A 35 8.98 -9.56 -2.71
CA ARG A 35 9.83 -10.54 -3.41
C ARG A 35 9.22 -10.99 -4.73
N VAL A 36 7.93 -11.34 -4.72
CA VAL A 36 7.22 -11.76 -5.94
C VAL A 36 7.16 -10.63 -6.96
N ALA A 37 6.92 -9.38 -6.55
CA ALA A 37 6.93 -8.23 -7.45
C ALA A 37 8.32 -8.04 -8.09
N ALA A 38 9.40 -8.13 -7.31
CA ALA A 38 10.76 -8.04 -7.84
C ALA A 38 11.10 -9.20 -8.79
N GLU A 39 10.81 -10.44 -8.42
CA GLU A 39 11.09 -11.64 -9.22
C GLU A 39 10.34 -11.64 -10.57
N THR A 40 9.20 -10.95 -10.64
CA THR A 40 8.38 -10.85 -11.86
C THR A 40 8.65 -9.58 -12.68
N GLY A 41 9.66 -8.78 -12.29
CA GLY A 41 10.17 -7.66 -13.10
C GLY A 41 9.43 -6.34 -12.95
N TRP A 42 8.65 -6.16 -11.88
CA TRP A 42 8.05 -4.86 -11.59
C TRP A 42 9.13 -3.87 -11.11
N ALA A 43 8.92 -2.58 -11.41
CA ALA A 43 9.79 -1.50 -10.93
C ALA A 43 9.39 -1.00 -9.51
N GLY A 44 8.22 -1.42 -9.02
CA GLY A 44 7.68 -0.98 -7.74
C GLY A 44 6.51 -1.80 -7.23
N VAL A 45 6.07 -1.47 -6.01
CA VAL A 45 5.01 -2.14 -5.28
C VAL A 45 4.14 -1.14 -4.51
N GLY A 46 2.84 -1.44 -4.37
CA GLY A 46 1.91 -0.66 -3.55
C GLY A 46 1.34 -1.45 -2.37
N PHE A 47 0.87 -0.74 -1.33
CA PHE A 47 0.20 -1.31 -0.17
C PHE A 47 -1.05 -0.51 0.22
N VAL A 48 -2.12 -1.20 0.61
CA VAL A 48 -3.32 -0.55 1.15
C VAL A 48 -3.14 -0.28 2.66
N LEU A 49 -3.94 0.60 3.24
CA LEU A 49 -3.81 1.06 4.62
C LEU A 49 -3.87 -0.09 5.62
N ASP A 50 -4.73 -1.08 5.38
CA ASP A 50 -4.83 -2.26 6.24
C ASP A 50 -3.58 -3.15 6.15
N ASP A 51 -2.93 -3.25 4.98
CA ASP A 51 -1.61 -3.91 4.87
C ASP A 51 -0.57 -3.16 5.72
N LEU A 52 -0.56 -1.83 5.64
CA LEU A 52 0.41 -0.99 6.35
C LEU A 52 0.23 -1.07 7.86
N ARG A 53 -1.02 -1.09 8.34
CA ARG A 53 -1.34 -1.34 9.74
C ARG A 53 -0.85 -2.72 10.18
N GLN A 54 -1.08 -3.74 9.38
CA GLN A 54 -0.57 -5.07 9.67
C GLN A 54 0.97 -5.09 9.71
N VAL A 55 1.65 -4.41 8.80
CA VAL A 55 3.11 -4.28 8.80
C VAL A 55 3.60 -3.59 10.07
N ARG A 56 3.01 -2.44 10.43
CA ARG A 56 3.31 -1.70 11.67
C ARG A 56 3.18 -2.60 12.90
N ASP A 57 2.10 -3.37 12.96
CA ASP A 57 1.75 -4.19 14.12
C ASP A 57 2.52 -5.53 14.16
N THR A 58 3.31 -5.84 13.12
CA THR A 58 4.08 -7.09 13.03
C THR A 58 5.58 -6.87 12.88
N ILE A 59 6.05 -6.55 11.68
CA ILE A 59 7.48 -6.49 11.32
C ILE A 59 8.08 -5.09 11.41
N GLY A 60 7.24 -4.05 11.48
CA GLY A 60 7.67 -2.66 11.41
C GLY A 60 7.98 -2.20 9.97
N TYR A 61 7.94 -0.89 9.75
CA TYR A 61 8.18 -0.32 8.42
C TYR A 61 9.65 -0.37 8.02
N GLU A 62 10.58 -0.31 8.97
CA GLU A 62 12.01 -0.35 8.73
C GLU A 62 12.43 -1.65 8.02
N LEU A 63 11.93 -2.79 8.50
CA LEU A 63 12.21 -4.09 7.89
C LEU A 63 11.61 -4.18 6.48
N LEU A 64 10.36 -3.71 6.30
CA LEU A 64 9.74 -3.69 4.98
C LEU A 64 10.53 -2.79 4.00
N ALA A 65 10.97 -1.61 4.45
CA ALA A 65 11.79 -0.70 3.64
C ALA A 65 13.13 -1.33 3.24
N GLU A 66 13.77 -2.05 4.16
CA GLU A 66 15.00 -2.82 3.87
C GLU A 66 14.77 -3.89 2.80
N GLU A 67 13.68 -4.66 2.90
CA GLU A 67 13.35 -5.69 1.93
C GLU A 67 13.04 -5.10 0.54
N ILE A 68 12.28 -4.00 0.47
CA ILE A 68 11.99 -3.29 -0.79
C ILE A 68 13.29 -2.87 -1.47
N ARG A 69 14.19 -2.22 -0.72
CA ARG A 69 15.50 -1.79 -1.23
C ARG A 69 16.38 -2.96 -1.64
N ALA A 70 16.43 -4.02 -0.84
CA ALA A 70 17.20 -5.23 -1.13
C ALA A 70 16.69 -5.97 -2.37
N SER A 71 15.39 -5.90 -2.63
CA SER A 71 14.75 -6.48 -3.82
C SER A 71 14.90 -5.61 -5.08
N GLY A 72 15.52 -4.43 -4.98
CA GLY A 72 15.76 -3.54 -6.11
C GLY A 72 14.52 -2.80 -6.62
N LEU A 73 13.42 -2.81 -5.86
CA LEU A 73 12.23 -2.02 -6.18
C LEU A 73 12.49 -0.56 -5.80
N SER A 74 12.24 0.35 -6.73
CA SER A 74 12.54 1.79 -6.55
C SER A 74 11.30 2.67 -6.40
N HIS A 75 10.11 2.13 -6.68
CA HIS A 75 8.84 2.86 -6.54
C HIS A 75 7.97 2.19 -5.48
N VAL A 76 7.56 2.96 -4.48
CA VAL A 76 6.62 2.51 -3.46
C VAL A 76 5.40 3.42 -3.46
N GLU A 77 4.21 2.82 -3.40
CA GLU A 77 2.94 3.54 -3.32
C GLU A 77 2.19 3.11 -2.05
N VAL A 78 1.53 4.07 -1.39
CA VAL A 78 0.62 3.75 -0.28
C VAL A 78 -0.77 4.31 -0.56
N GLU A 79 -1.79 3.57 -0.20
CA GLU A 79 -3.20 3.93 -0.42
C GLU A 79 -4.10 3.33 0.67
N LEU A 80 -5.36 3.69 0.85
CA LEU A 80 -6.08 4.82 0.28
C LEU A 80 -6.59 5.69 1.44
N CYS A 81 -6.34 7.00 1.40
CA CYS A 81 -7.08 7.93 2.24
C CYS A 81 -8.42 8.26 1.57
N SER A 82 -9.52 8.06 2.29
CA SER A 82 -10.88 8.38 1.83
C SER A 82 -11.59 9.28 2.86
N ARG A 83 -12.83 9.69 2.55
CA ARG A 83 -13.73 10.50 3.38
C ARG A 83 -13.21 11.87 3.84
N TRP A 84 -12.04 12.31 3.40
CA TRP A 84 -11.41 13.58 3.78
C TRP A 84 -12.24 14.83 3.44
N TRP A 85 -13.19 14.73 2.50
CA TRP A 85 -14.09 15.82 2.09
C TRP A 85 -15.43 15.85 2.84
N THR A 86 -15.68 14.91 3.77
CA THR A 86 -16.96 14.81 4.48
C THR A 86 -16.99 15.67 5.74
N GLU A 87 -18.14 16.26 6.06
CA GLU A 87 -18.33 17.15 7.22
C GLU A 87 -18.34 16.38 8.55
N ASP A 88 -18.92 15.17 8.56
CA ASP A 88 -18.82 14.22 9.67
C ASP A 88 -17.46 13.53 9.62
N SER A 89 -16.51 14.08 10.38
CA SER A 89 -15.10 13.71 10.34
C SER A 89 -14.85 12.31 10.89
N GLY A 90 -15.11 11.30 10.05
CA GLY A 90 -14.69 9.93 10.32
C GLY A 90 -13.19 9.82 10.58
N ASP A 91 -12.72 8.60 10.75
CA ASP A 91 -11.32 8.31 11.12
C ASP A 91 -10.26 8.73 10.08
N TRP A 92 -10.62 9.47 9.03
CA TRP A 92 -9.75 9.89 7.94
C TRP A 92 -8.48 10.61 8.41
N ARG A 93 -8.54 11.37 9.52
CA ARG A 93 -7.34 12.03 10.08
C ARG A 93 -6.36 11.02 10.64
N GLN A 94 -6.84 9.95 11.26
CA GLN A 94 -6.01 8.87 11.75
C GLN A 94 -5.51 8.01 10.58
N ASP A 95 -6.38 7.70 9.61
CA ASP A 95 -5.99 7.02 8.36
C ASP A 95 -4.88 7.79 7.64
N TRP A 96 -5.00 9.12 7.57
CA TRP A 96 -4.00 10.01 6.99
C TRP A 96 -2.70 10.03 7.78
N ALA A 97 -2.76 10.05 9.11
CA ALA A 97 -1.58 9.99 9.96
C ALA A 97 -0.83 8.65 9.80
N ASP A 98 -1.56 7.54 9.74
CA ASP A 98 -1.01 6.20 9.48
C ASP A 98 -0.33 6.14 8.10
N LEU A 99 -0.97 6.69 7.07
CA LEU A 99 -0.42 6.76 5.70
C LEU A 99 0.83 7.64 5.63
N LEU A 100 0.85 8.79 6.30
CA LEU A 100 2.03 9.66 6.36
C LEU A 100 3.21 8.98 7.04
N ALA A 101 2.97 8.26 8.14
CA ALA A 101 4.01 7.51 8.83
C ALA A 101 4.58 6.40 7.95
N ALA A 102 3.72 5.62 7.28
CA ALA A 102 4.13 4.58 6.35
C ALA A 102 4.88 5.16 5.14
N ALA A 103 4.35 6.22 4.52
CA ALA A 103 4.95 6.85 3.36
C ALA A 103 6.36 7.36 3.67
N GLY A 104 6.55 8.01 4.83
CA GLY A 104 7.85 8.50 5.26
C GLY A 104 8.85 7.37 5.53
N ALA A 105 8.41 6.28 6.17
CA ALA A 105 9.29 5.16 6.50
C ALA A 105 9.68 4.31 5.27
N LEU A 106 8.79 4.21 4.28
CA LEU A 106 9.00 3.42 3.07
C LEU A 106 9.57 4.23 1.90
N ASP A 107 9.81 5.53 2.08
CA ASP A 107 10.19 6.48 1.01
C ASP A 107 9.21 6.42 -0.19
N ALA A 108 7.91 6.44 0.12
CA ALA A 108 6.86 6.27 -0.88
C ALA A 108 6.81 7.46 -1.85
N SER A 109 6.71 7.16 -3.15
CA SER A 109 6.66 8.15 -4.23
C SER A 109 5.42 9.04 -4.14
N PHE A 110 4.30 8.50 -3.65
CA PHE A 110 3.06 9.24 -3.37
C PHE A 110 2.10 8.44 -2.48
N ILE A 111 1.13 9.16 -1.92
CA ILE A 111 -0.02 8.62 -1.20
C ILE A 111 -1.25 8.77 -2.12
N LYS A 112 -1.96 7.69 -2.41
CA LYS A 112 -3.24 7.79 -3.14
C LYS A 112 -4.35 8.20 -2.19
N VAL A 113 -5.19 9.09 -2.72
CA VAL A 113 -6.35 9.64 -2.04
C VAL A 113 -7.52 9.56 -3.02
N GLY A 114 -8.68 9.16 -2.55
CA GLY A 114 -9.83 8.91 -3.41
C GLY A 114 -11.14 9.23 -2.71
N THR A 115 -12.20 9.37 -3.51
CA THR A 115 -13.55 9.49 -2.96
C THR A 115 -14.01 8.16 -2.35
N GLU A 116 -15.19 8.13 -1.72
CA GLU A 116 -15.77 6.85 -1.29
C GLU A 116 -16.03 5.98 -2.52
N MET A 117 -15.87 4.68 -2.32
CA MET A 117 -16.23 3.68 -3.32
C MET A 117 -17.75 3.60 -3.40
N ALA A 118 -18.29 3.48 -4.62
CA ALA A 118 -19.71 3.24 -4.80
C ALA A 118 -20.11 1.90 -4.13
N PRO A 119 -21.33 1.80 -3.56
CA PRO A 119 -21.81 0.54 -2.99
C PRO A 119 -21.69 -0.62 -3.97
N GLN A 120 -21.37 -1.82 -3.47
CA GLN A 120 -21.42 -3.02 -4.30
C GLN A 120 -22.88 -3.27 -4.74
N VAL A 121 -23.10 -3.51 -6.04
CA VAL A 121 -24.40 -3.86 -6.64
C VAL A 121 -24.61 -5.37 -6.69
#